data_AF-A0A2P7TA14-F1
#
_entry.id   AF-A0A2P7TA14-F1
#
_cell.length_a   1.000
_cell.length_b   1.000
_cell.length_c   1.000
_cell.angle_alpha   90.00
_cell.angle_beta   90.00
_cell.angle_gamma   90.00
#
_symmetry.space_group_name_H-M   'P 1'
#
loop_
_entity.id
_entity.type
_entity.pdbx_description
1 polymer ?
#
loop_
_entity_poly.entity_id
_entity_poly.type
_entity_poly.pdbx_seq_one_letter_code
_entity_poly.pdbx_strand_id
1 'polypeptide(L)' 'MHVTTNYIPAPAAFGGIGIGGMLFIIFLVLKLAQVKPFKNWSYWRVTAPLWIPVAIGILVVLLASVFMNR' A
#
# COMPACT_ATOMS: atom_id res chain seq x y z
N MET A 1 15.57 -23.25 44.58
CA MET A 1 15.99 -22.01 43.90
C MET A 1 15.14 -21.88 42.63
N HIS A 2 14.17 -20.95 42.60
CA HIS A 2 13.19 -20.81 41.52
C HIS A 2 13.82 -19.98 40.38
N VAL A 3 14.06 -20.60 39.22
CA VAL A 3 14.58 -19.93 38.02
C VAL A 3 13.41 -19.33 37.27
N THR A 4 13.22 -18.01 37.40
CA THR A 4 12.22 -17.25 36.64
C THR A 4 12.76 -16.96 35.24
N THR A 5 12.27 -17.65 34.21
CA THR A 5 12.55 -17.27 32.82
C THR A 5 11.77 -16.00 32.52
N ASN A 6 12.46 -14.87 32.34
CA ASN A 6 11.82 -13.63 31.93
C ASN A 6 11.33 -13.76 30.48
N TYR A 7 10.04 -14.03 30.28
CA TYR A 7 9.41 -13.92 28.96
C TYR A 7 9.37 -12.43 28.57
N ILE A 8 10.23 -12.05 27.63
CA ILE A 8 10.13 -10.76 26.94
C ILE A 8 9.24 -11.02 25.72
N PRO A 9 7.96 -10.61 25.73
CA PRO A 9 7.14 -10.73 24.54
C PRO A 9 7.84 -10.01 23.38
N ALA A 10 7.90 -10.65 22.22
CA ALA A 10 8.28 -9.95 21.01
C ALA A 10 7.38 -8.71 20.86
N PRO A 11 7.93 -7.54 20.49
CA PRO A 11 7.14 -6.35 20.33
C PRO A 11 6.00 -6.64 19.34
N ALA A 12 4.77 -6.30 19.73
CA ALA A 12 3.62 -6.45 18.86
C ALA A 12 3.84 -5.57 17.62
N ALA A 13 3.89 -6.20 16.43
CA ALA A 13 3.96 -5.47 15.18
C ALA A 13 2.59 -4.82 14.92
N PHE A 14 2.52 -3.50 14.98
CA PHE A 14 1.33 -2.77 14.58
C PHE A 14 1.26 -2.71 13.05
N GLY A 15 0.34 -3.47 12.46
CA GLY A 15 0.01 -3.41 11.03
C GLY A 15 -0.86 -2.19 10.73
N GLY A 16 -0.23 -1.05 10.41
CA GLY A 16 -0.94 0.16 9.98
C GLY A 16 -1.34 0.14 8.51
N ILE A 17 -2.42 0.86 8.16
CA ILE A 17 -2.69 1.21 6.76
C ILE A 17 -1.56 2.13 6.27
N GLY A 18 -0.81 1.68 5.27
CA GLY A 18 0.21 2.51 4.63
C GLY A 18 -0.38 3.74 3.94
N ILE A 19 0.45 4.74 3.68
CA ILE A 19 0.06 6.02 3.07
C ILE A 19 -0.74 5.80 1.77
N GLY A 20 -0.36 4.82 0.95
CA GLY A 20 -1.08 4.47 -0.28
C GLY A 20 -2.50 3.95 -0.03
N GLY A 21 -2.71 3.13 1.00
CA GLY A 21 -4.03 2.65 1.40
C GLY A 21 -4.91 3.78 1.93
N MET A 22 -4.35 4.67 2.75
CA MET A 22 -5.08 5.85 3.25
C MET A 22 -5.52 6.76 2.09
N LEU A 23 -4.61 7.08 1.16
CA LEU A 23 -4.93 7.88 -0.01
C LEU A 23 -6.01 7.22 -0.89
N PHE A 24 -5.93 5.92 -1.10
CA PHE A 24 -6.95 5.17 -1.83
C PHE A 24 -8.34 5.33 -1.19
N ILE A 25 -8.44 5.15 0.13
CA ILE A 25 -9.70 5.33 0.86
C ILE A 25 -10.20 6.78 0.75
N ILE A 26 -9.32 7.78 0.87
CA ILE A 26 -9.70 9.20 0.73
C ILE A 26 -10.29 9.46 -0.66
N PHE A 27 -9.64 9.03 -1.74
CA PHE A 27 -10.17 9.20 -3.10
C PHE A 27 -11.47 8.42 -3.33
N LEU A 28 -11.61 7.24 -2.73
CA LEU A 28 -12.82 6.44 -2.80
C LEU A 28 -13.99 7.16 -2.12
N VAL A 29 -13.79 7.64 -0.89
CA VAL A 29 -14.80 8.40 -0.14
C VAL A 29 -15.16 9.69 -0.87
N LEU A 30 -14.19 10.46 -1.39
CA LEU A 30 -14.46 11.68 -2.17
C LEU A 30 -15.31 11.41 -3.43
N LYS A 31 -15.10 10.27 -4.10
CA LYS A 31 -15.90 9.87 -5.27
C LYS A 31 -17.31 9.44 -4.88
N LEU A 32 -17.47 8.67 -3.80
CA LEU A 32 -18.79 8.28 -3.30
C LEU A 32 -19.56 9.49 -2.76
N ALA A 33 -18.88 10.43 -2.12
CA ALA A 33 -19.44 11.71 -1.67
C ALA A 33 -19.83 12.66 -2.82
N GLN A 34 -19.70 12.23 -4.08
CA GLN A 34 -20.08 12.98 -5.28
C GLN A 34 -19.42 14.37 -5.37
N VAL A 35 -18.26 14.55 -4.75
CA VAL A 35 -17.51 15.81 -4.74
C VAL A 35 -16.98 16.06 -6.15
N LYS A 36 -17.33 17.21 -6.75
CA LYS A 36 -16.74 17.64 -8.02
C LYS A 36 -15.31 18.13 -7.74
N PRO A 37 -14.30 17.78 -8.57
CA PRO A 37 -14.37 17.09 -9.87
C PRO A 37 -14.30 15.54 -9.81
N PHE A 38 -14.09 14.95 -8.64
CA PHE A 38 -13.83 13.51 -8.46
C PHE A 38 -15.00 12.59 -8.84
N LYS A 39 -16.24 13.08 -8.77
CA LYS A 39 -17.44 12.37 -9.23
C LYS A 39 -17.28 11.80 -10.66
N ASN A 40 -16.84 12.65 -11.59
CA ASN A 40 -16.80 12.32 -13.03
C ASN A 40 -15.55 11.52 -13.43
N TRP A 41 -14.63 11.28 -12.50
CA TRP A 41 -13.39 10.57 -12.80
C TRP A 41 -13.63 9.09 -13.05
N SER A 42 -12.84 8.49 -13.95
CA SER A 42 -12.84 7.03 -14.09
C SER A 42 -12.27 6.37 -12.82
N TYR A 43 -12.79 5.20 -12.46
CA TYR A 43 -12.29 4.40 -11.33
C TYR A 43 -10.80 4.04 -11.45
N TRP A 44 -10.28 4.02 -12.67
CA TRP A 44 -8.84 3.88 -12.93
C TRP A 44 -8.01 5.01 -12.31
N ARG A 45 -8.53 6.24 -12.28
CA ARG A 45 -7.84 7.38 -11.66
C ARG A 45 -8.00 7.40 -10.13
N VAL A 46 -9.08 6.82 -9.62
CA VAL A 46 -9.33 6.68 -8.16
C VAL A 46 -8.42 5.63 -7.54
N THR A 47 -8.15 4.55 -8.28
CA THR A 47 -7.22 3.48 -7.87
C THR A 47 -5.76 3.83 -8.15
N ALA A 48 -5.45 4.99 -8.75
CA ALA A 48 -4.08 5.40 -9.09
C ALA A 48 -3.06 5.28 -7.92
N PRO A 49 -3.39 5.62 -6.66
CA PRO A 49 -2.48 5.42 -5.53
C PRO A 49 -2.08 3.95 -5.30
N LEU A 50 -2.95 3.01 -5.67
CA LEU A 50 -2.69 1.57 -5.60
C LEU A 50 -1.84 1.09 -6.79
N TRP A 51 -1.98 1.73 -7.95
CA TRP A 51 -1.19 1.39 -9.14
C TRP A 51 0.27 1.87 -9.06
N ILE A 52 0.57 2.92 -8.29
CA ILE A 52 1.95 3.40 -8.10
C ILE A 52 2.87 2.28 -7.58
N PRO A 53 2.59 1.60 -6.44
CA PRO A 53 3.45 0.52 -5.96
C PRO A 53 3.46 -0.68 -6.91
N VAL A 54 2.35 -0.99 -7.59
CA VAL A 54 2.29 -2.07 -8.59
C VAL A 54 3.20 -1.77 -9.79
N ALA A 55 3.14 -0.55 -10.33
CA ALA A 55 3.98 -0.11 -11.44
C ALA A 55 5.46 -0.11 -11.08
N ILE A 56 5.80 0.32 -9.86
CA ILE A 56 7.16 0.25 -9.33
C ILE A 56 7.62 -1.22 -9.26
N GLY A 57 6.79 -2.11 -8.71
CA GLY A 57 7.11 -3.54 -8.63
C GLY A 57 7.34 -4.17 -10.01
N ILE A 58 6.45 -3.88 -10.97
CA ILE A 58 6.60 -4.34 -12.36
C ILE A 58 7.90 -3.81 -12.97
N LEU A 59 8.20 -2.53 -12.80
CA LEU A 59 9.42 -1.92 -13.32
C LEU A 59 10.68 -2.60 -12.74
N VAL A 60 10.72 -2.85 -11.43
CA VAL A 60 11.84 -3.54 -10.77
C VAL A 60 12.01 -4.95 -11.32
N VAL A 61 10.91 -5.71 -11.46
CA VAL A 61 10.95 -7.07 -12.02
C VAL A 61 11.43 -7.06 -13.47
N LEU A 62 10.96 -6.11 -14.29
CA LEU A 62 11.39 -5.97 -15.68
C LEU A 62 12.89 -5.62 -15.77
N LEU A 63 13.36 -4.67 -14.97
CA LEU A 63 14.78 -4.30 -14.93
C LEU A 63 15.64 -5.47 -14.47
N ALA A 64 15.22 -6.19 -13.43
CA ALA A 64 15.91 -7.39 -12.94
C ALA A 64 15.93 -8.50 -14.01
N SER A 65 14.82 -8.70 -14.72
CA SER A 65 14.72 -9.70 -15.79
C SER A 65 15.64 -9.35 -16.97
N VAL A 66 15.66 -8.09 -17.38
CA VAL A 66 16.56 -7.61 -18.44
C VAL A 66 18.02 -7.72 -18.02
N PHE A 67 18.35 -7.36 -16.79
CA PHE A 67 19.71 -7.48 -16.25
C PHE A 67 20.15 -8.94 -16.16
N MET A 68 19.29 -9.84 -15.66
CA MET A 68 19.57 -11.28 -15.55
C MET A 68 19.67 -11.97 -16.93
N ASN A 69 18.98 -11.45 -17.94
CA ASN A 69 19.04 -11.97 -19.30
C ASN A 69 20.32 -11.52 -20.06
N ARG A 70 21.09 -10.58 -19.52
CA ARG A 70 22.37 -10.14 -20.10
C ARG A 70 23.52 -10.98 -19.54
#